data_AF-A0A7U9RU47-F1
#
_entry.id   AF-A0A7U9RU47-F1
#
_cell.length_a   1.000
_cell.length_b   1.000
_cell.length_c   1.000
_cell.angle_alpha   90.00
_cell.angle_beta   90.00
_cell.angle_gamma   90.00
#
_symmetry.space_group_name_H-M   'P 1'
#
loop_
_entity.id
_entity.type
_entity.pdbx_description
1 polymer ?
#
loop_
_entity_poly.entity_id
_entity_poly.type
_entity_poly.pdbx_seq_one_letter_code
_entity_poly.pdbx_strand_id
1 'polypeptide(L)'
;MVGKGREYMGIYRPIIGIAIIGTFWGLIWSNSMTAYAIEDNLVQYDLPSKEQNQYNIFTEDIGIYEVCEGDSLWRISEKLLGKGENYTQFIAQNADVITNPNLIYPKMQLHIKRNVYVKKRMGVNGIKTPEYQFGTQRQAHFGILESGKVFANCALFGDGAAKVLCLIQDKEQAGEKALANWEYNKQQIESYVQKNFEKKISDLAFYDYQSEDERKLHLFSYIYTIDGEEYGYQGEMEIYVCEGICQTEHIQAEFTAFDVEEGVEDVVLYMLASFEELPDAEKSSINEYNIKIAPYNPWEVSGIHNSFEWIDEYFDATFREISQKPKEKKNARQRILGE
;
A
#
# COMPACT_ATOMS: atom_id res chain seq x y z
N MET A 1 -24.75 11.39 12.32
CA MET A 1 -23.49 11.77 12.98
C MET A 1 -22.50 12.11 11.88
N VAL A 2 -22.05 13.36 11.89
CA VAL A 2 -21.30 14.06 10.83
C VAL A 2 -20.02 13.32 10.47
N GLY A 3 -19.92 12.81 9.24
CA GLY A 3 -18.67 12.36 8.66
C GLY A 3 -17.84 13.59 8.31
N LYS A 4 -16.68 13.75 8.96
CA LYS A 4 -15.70 14.75 8.55
C LYS A 4 -15.07 14.26 7.24
N GLY A 5 -15.41 14.92 6.14
CA GLY A 5 -14.70 14.74 4.88
C GLY A 5 -13.23 15.06 5.08
N ARG A 6 -12.35 14.11 4.79
CA ARG A 6 -10.90 14.32 4.73
C ARG A 6 -10.62 15.30 3.59
N GLU A 7 -9.93 16.39 3.91
CA GLU A 7 -9.33 17.27 2.90
C GLU A 7 -8.17 16.50 2.26
N TYR A 8 -8.32 16.08 1.01
CA TYR A 8 -7.17 15.72 0.18
C TYR A 8 -6.49 17.02 -0.24
N MET A 9 -5.71 17.58 0.69
CA MET A 9 -4.83 18.67 0.41
C MET A 9 -3.53 18.05 -0.10
N GLY A 10 -3.35 18.03 -1.41
CA GLY A 10 -2.04 17.87 -2.04
C GLY A 10 -1.19 19.09 -1.66
N ILE A 11 -0.69 19.10 -0.42
CA ILE A 11 0.20 20.16 0.05
C ILE A 11 1.60 19.70 -0.30
N TYR A 12 2.20 20.37 -1.29
CA TYR A 12 3.64 20.62 -1.27
C TYR A 12 3.97 21.35 0.04
N ARG A 13 4.19 20.61 1.13
CA ARG A 13 4.77 21.17 2.35
C ARG A 13 6.28 21.17 2.19
N PRO A 14 6.96 22.31 2.40
CA PRO A 14 8.40 22.31 2.42
C PRO A 14 8.87 21.39 3.55
N ILE A 15 9.82 20.52 3.22
CA ILE A 15 10.54 19.65 4.15
C ILE A 15 11.02 20.50 5.33
N ILE A 16 10.35 20.36 6.48
CA ILE A 16 10.88 20.82 7.76
C ILE A 16 11.22 19.54 8.51
N GLY A 17 12.42 19.03 8.25
CA GLY A 17 13.01 17.97 9.04
C GLY A 17 13.13 18.43 10.48
N ILE A 18 12.33 17.85 11.37
CA ILE A 18 12.59 17.92 12.80
C ILE A 18 13.64 16.85 13.09
N ALA A 19 14.89 17.29 13.10
CA ALA A 19 16.00 16.52 13.63
C ALA A 19 15.82 16.35 15.14
N ILE A 20 15.28 15.21 15.59
CA ILE A 20 15.46 14.77 16.97
C ILE A 20 16.81 14.07 17.05
N ILE A 21 17.80 14.81 17.55
CA ILE A 21 19.14 14.33 17.86
C ILE A 21 19.04 13.40 19.07
N GLY A 22 18.82 12.12 18.80
CA GLY A 22 19.04 11.02 19.75
C GLY A 22 20.22 10.20 19.27
N THR A 23 21.45 10.64 19.56
CA THR A 23 22.68 9.90 19.20
C THR A 23 22.73 8.54 19.89
N PHE A 24 22.39 7.47 19.17
CA PHE A 24 22.73 6.10 19.52
C PHE A 24 23.52 5.47 18.38
N TRP A 25 24.85 5.61 18.46
CA TRP A 25 25.78 4.98 17.54
C TRP A 25 26.00 3.53 17.94
N GLY A 26 25.73 2.61 17.01
CA GLY A 26 25.97 1.18 17.17
C GLY A 26 25.57 0.36 15.94
N LEU A 27 25.72 0.93 14.74
CA LEU A 27 25.78 0.30 13.41
C LEU A 27 25.86 1.49 12.43
N ILE A 28 27.08 1.90 12.08
CA ILE A 28 27.31 2.99 11.14
C ILE A 28 26.91 2.50 9.75
N TRP A 29 25.63 2.66 9.40
CA TRP A 29 25.26 2.95 8.03
C TRP A 29 25.76 4.37 7.75
N SER A 30 26.64 4.50 6.76
CA SER A 30 27.11 5.80 6.32
C SER A 30 25.92 6.66 5.93
N ASN A 31 25.70 7.77 6.65
CA ASN A 31 24.88 8.87 6.17
C ASN A 31 25.56 9.52 4.96
N SER A 32 25.51 8.86 3.81
CA SER A 32 25.18 9.58 2.59
C SER A 32 23.69 9.78 2.66
N MET A 33 23.28 11.00 3.02
CA MET A 33 21.92 11.49 2.75
C MET A 33 21.84 11.67 1.23
N THR A 34 21.86 10.56 0.50
CA THR A 34 21.37 10.50 -0.85
C THR A 34 19.86 10.56 -0.68
N ALA A 35 19.29 11.73 -0.97
CA ALA A 35 17.88 11.79 -1.33
C ALA A 35 17.75 10.88 -2.55
N TYR A 36 17.34 9.63 -2.33
CA TYR A 36 16.98 8.74 -3.42
C TYR A 36 15.66 9.30 -3.92
N ALA A 37 15.64 9.75 -5.18
CA ALA A 37 14.38 9.94 -5.86
C ALA A 37 13.65 8.59 -5.76
N ILE A 38 12.47 8.59 -5.12
CA ILE A 38 11.44 7.57 -5.35
C ILE A 38 11.44 7.29 -6.85
N GLU A 39 11.29 6.04 -7.28
CA GLU A 39 11.26 5.70 -8.69
C GLU A 39 10.14 6.50 -9.38
N ASP A 40 10.49 7.70 -9.85
CA ASP A 40 9.53 8.80 -9.99
C ASP A 40 8.47 8.36 -10.98
N ASN A 41 7.22 8.26 -10.50
CA ASN A 41 6.01 8.00 -11.27
C ASN A 41 5.70 6.55 -11.65
N LEU A 42 5.73 5.61 -10.71
CA LEU A 42 5.09 4.30 -10.91
C LEU A 42 3.58 4.42 -11.15
N VAL A 43 2.94 5.36 -10.45
CA VAL A 43 1.52 5.68 -10.54
C VAL A 43 1.36 7.17 -10.85
N GLN A 44 0.42 7.51 -11.72
CA GLN A 44 0.09 8.88 -12.07
C GLN A 44 -1.44 9.05 -12.18
N TYR A 45 -1.93 10.21 -11.78
CA TYR A 45 -3.36 10.56 -11.84
C TYR A 45 -3.69 11.54 -12.95
N ASP A 46 -2.65 12.07 -13.60
CA ASP A 46 -2.77 12.94 -14.76
C ASP A 46 -1.62 12.67 -15.73
N LEU A 47 -1.98 12.30 -16.96
CA LEU A 47 -1.04 11.93 -18.01
C LEU A 47 -1.47 12.51 -19.35
N PRO A 48 -0.58 13.25 -20.03
CA PRO A 48 -0.84 13.69 -21.40
C PRO A 48 -1.09 12.48 -22.32
N SER A 49 -2.07 12.60 -23.22
CA SER A 49 -2.50 11.48 -24.10
C SER A 49 -1.39 10.84 -24.92
N LYS A 50 -0.27 11.53 -25.14
CA LYS A 50 0.89 11.03 -25.92
C LYS A 50 1.72 9.98 -25.18
N GLU A 51 1.60 9.88 -23.86
CA GLU A 51 2.42 9.00 -23.01
C GLU A 51 1.65 7.78 -22.48
N GLN A 52 0.33 7.75 -22.67
CA GLN A 52 -0.55 6.70 -22.14
C GLN A 52 -0.22 5.28 -22.64
N ASN A 53 0.43 5.13 -23.80
CA ASN A 53 0.81 3.81 -24.31
C ASN A 53 1.80 3.05 -23.40
N GLN A 54 2.56 3.77 -22.56
CA GLN A 54 3.50 3.21 -21.58
C GLN A 54 2.85 2.86 -20.24
N TYR A 55 1.54 3.08 -20.08
CA TYR A 55 0.82 2.88 -18.84
C TYR A 55 -0.36 1.93 -19.04
N ASN A 56 -0.66 1.15 -18.00
CA ASN A 56 -1.93 0.48 -17.81
C ASN A 56 -2.89 1.50 -17.20
N ILE A 57 -4.14 1.51 -17.67
CA ILE A 57 -5.17 2.44 -17.18
C ILE A 57 -6.11 1.65 -16.28
N PHE A 58 -6.26 2.12 -15.06
CA PHE A 58 -7.23 1.66 -14.09
C PHE A 58 -8.19 2.80 -13.77
N THR A 59 -9.39 2.44 -13.34
CA THR A 59 -10.36 3.34 -12.76
C THR A 59 -10.44 3.04 -11.27
N GLU A 60 -10.11 4.01 -10.44
CA GLU A 60 -10.29 3.94 -8.99
C GLU A 60 -11.69 4.44 -8.62
N ASP A 61 -12.41 3.67 -7.81
CA ASP A 61 -13.68 4.08 -7.22
C ASP A 61 -13.43 4.81 -5.90
N ILE A 62 -13.69 6.12 -5.88
CA ILE A 62 -13.55 6.98 -4.70
C ILE A 62 -14.84 6.95 -3.86
N GLY A 63 -15.92 6.38 -4.41
CA GLY A 63 -17.21 6.24 -3.75
C GLY A 63 -18.21 7.34 -4.09
N ILE A 64 -19.16 7.57 -3.19
CA ILE A 64 -20.29 8.47 -3.40
C ILE A 64 -20.07 9.78 -2.65
N TYR A 65 -20.08 10.88 -3.37
CA TYR A 65 -20.06 12.23 -2.82
C TYR A 65 -21.46 12.83 -2.76
N GLU A 66 -21.87 13.30 -1.58
CA GLU A 66 -23.09 14.07 -1.41
C GLU A 66 -22.80 15.57 -1.64
N VAL A 67 -23.40 16.13 -2.68
CA VAL A 67 -23.24 17.54 -3.05
C VAL A 67 -23.69 18.46 -1.90
N CYS A 68 -22.82 19.39 -1.52
CA CYS A 68 -23.09 20.39 -0.50
C CYS A 68 -23.54 21.73 -1.11
N GLU A 69 -24.16 22.59 -0.30
CA GLU A 69 -24.52 23.93 -0.74
C GLU A 69 -23.26 24.75 -1.08
N GLY A 70 -23.26 25.36 -2.27
CA GLY A 70 -22.11 26.14 -2.78
C GLY A 70 -21.07 25.33 -3.57
N ASP A 71 -21.28 24.02 -3.72
CA ASP A 71 -20.46 23.19 -4.59
C ASP A 71 -20.68 23.50 -6.08
N SER A 72 -19.63 23.29 -6.86
CA SER A 72 -19.68 23.19 -8.31
C SER A 72 -18.91 21.95 -8.73
N LEU A 73 -19.22 21.38 -9.91
CA LEU A 73 -18.49 20.21 -10.42
C LEU A 73 -16.97 20.45 -10.46
N TRP A 74 -16.54 21.67 -10.80
CA TRP A 74 -15.13 22.07 -10.77
C TRP A 74 -14.55 21.99 -9.36
N ARG A 75 -15.22 22.57 -8.35
CA ARG A 75 -14.73 22.56 -6.96
C ARG A 75 -14.71 21.16 -6.37
N ILE A 76 -15.71 20.35 -6.66
CA ILE A 76 -15.74 18.94 -6.26
C ILE A 76 -14.54 18.21 -6.88
N SER A 77 -14.26 18.46 -8.16
CA SER A 77 -13.17 17.79 -8.87
C SER A 77 -11.80 18.23 -8.36
N GLU A 78 -11.61 19.52 -8.12
CA GLU A 78 -10.40 20.06 -7.50
C GLU A 78 -10.17 19.49 -6.10
N LYS A 79 -11.24 19.38 -5.29
CA LYS A 79 -11.16 18.87 -3.92
C LYS A 79 -10.88 17.36 -3.86
N LEU A 80 -11.49 16.57 -4.74
CA LEU A 80 -11.41 15.10 -4.67
C LEU A 80 -10.33 14.51 -5.57
N LEU A 81 -10.06 15.14 -6.72
CA LEU A 81 -9.14 14.65 -7.75
C LEU A 81 -7.91 15.54 -7.91
N GLY A 82 -7.79 16.61 -7.11
CA GLY A 82 -6.68 17.57 -7.16
C GLY A 82 -6.76 18.58 -8.31
N LYS A 83 -7.62 18.36 -9.30
CA LYS A 83 -7.74 19.23 -10.48
C LYS A 83 -9.17 19.45 -10.90
N GLY A 84 -9.55 20.72 -11.02
CA GLY A 84 -10.89 21.09 -11.44
C GLY A 84 -11.28 20.63 -12.84
N GLU A 85 -10.32 20.51 -13.78
CA GLU A 85 -10.55 20.11 -15.18
C GLU A 85 -11.07 18.67 -15.34
N ASN A 86 -10.86 17.82 -14.33
CA ASN A 86 -11.35 16.45 -14.30
C ASN A 86 -12.88 16.36 -14.11
N TYR A 87 -13.57 17.50 -13.91
CA TYR A 87 -15.03 17.54 -13.81
C TYR A 87 -15.76 16.98 -15.04
N THR A 88 -15.10 16.99 -16.20
CA THR A 88 -15.62 16.39 -17.44
C THR A 88 -15.79 14.88 -17.31
N GLN A 89 -14.94 14.22 -16.53
CA GLN A 89 -15.08 12.79 -16.21
C GLN A 89 -16.33 12.55 -15.37
N PHE A 90 -16.69 13.44 -14.43
CA PHE A 90 -17.90 13.32 -13.61
C PHE A 90 -19.18 13.33 -14.42
N ILE A 91 -19.26 14.20 -15.44
CA ILE A 91 -20.43 14.30 -16.31
C ILE A 91 -20.65 12.98 -17.03
N ALA A 92 -19.58 12.36 -17.54
CA ALA A 92 -19.66 11.08 -18.22
C ALA A 92 -20.04 9.93 -17.25
N GLN A 93 -19.43 9.90 -16.06
CA GLN A 93 -19.66 8.86 -15.05
C GLN A 93 -21.05 8.92 -14.42
N ASN A 94 -21.66 10.11 -14.34
CA ASN A 94 -22.97 10.34 -13.71
C ASN A 94 -24.00 10.83 -14.73
N ALA A 95 -23.92 10.37 -15.98
CA ALA A 95 -24.81 10.83 -17.06
C ALA A 95 -26.29 10.51 -16.80
N ASP A 96 -26.56 9.56 -15.91
CA ASP A 96 -27.89 9.20 -15.40
C ASP A 96 -28.45 10.21 -14.39
N VAL A 97 -27.59 10.90 -13.63
CA VAL A 97 -27.97 11.89 -12.61
C VAL A 97 -27.79 13.33 -13.10
N ILE A 98 -26.70 13.61 -13.81
CA ILE A 98 -26.33 14.94 -14.31
C ILE A 98 -26.90 15.14 -15.71
N THR A 99 -28.09 15.73 -15.79
CA THR A 99 -28.72 16.12 -17.06
C THR A 99 -28.24 17.47 -17.59
N ASN A 100 -27.81 18.36 -16.69
CA ASN A 100 -27.22 19.65 -17.04
C ASN A 100 -25.98 19.89 -16.13
N PRO A 101 -24.76 19.92 -16.69
CA PRO A 101 -23.53 20.13 -15.93
C PRO A 101 -23.49 21.41 -15.09
N ASN A 102 -24.29 22.41 -15.44
CA ASN A 102 -24.37 23.68 -14.70
C ASN A 102 -25.40 23.66 -13.57
N LEU A 103 -26.14 22.55 -13.38
CA LEU A 103 -27.21 22.42 -12.40
C LEU A 103 -27.05 21.15 -11.57
N ILE A 104 -26.19 21.23 -10.55
CA ILE A 104 -26.16 20.26 -9.45
C ILE A 104 -26.90 20.82 -8.23
N TYR A 105 -27.46 19.94 -7.41
CA TYR A 105 -28.26 20.33 -6.25
C TYR A 105 -27.70 19.73 -4.96
N PRO A 106 -27.85 20.42 -3.81
CA PRO A 106 -27.50 19.83 -2.52
C PRO A 106 -28.20 18.48 -2.32
N LYS A 107 -27.51 17.54 -1.68
CA LYS A 107 -27.91 16.14 -1.46
C LYS A 107 -27.94 15.24 -2.70
N MET A 108 -27.57 15.77 -3.86
CA MET A 108 -27.32 14.93 -5.04
C MET A 108 -26.15 14.00 -4.75
N GLN A 109 -26.33 12.71 -5.04
CA GLN A 109 -25.29 11.70 -4.88
C GLN A 109 -24.56 11.53 -6.20
N LEU A 110 -23.25 11.77 -6.19
CA LEU A 110 -22.39 11.64 -7.36
C LEU A 110 -21.39 10.51 -7.10
N HIS A 111 -21.33 9.56 -8.02
CA HIS A 111 -20.28 8.55 -8.08
C HIS A 111 -18.99 9.19 -8.57
N ILE A 112 -17.93 9.08 -7.78
CA ILE A 112 -16.64 9.69 -8.06
C ILE A 112 -15.68 8.58 -8.43
N LYS A 113 -15.21 8.60 -9.68
CA LYS A 113 -14.13 7.72 -10.13
C LYS A 113 -13.03 8.54 -10.77
N ARG A 114 -11.78 8.06 -10.69
CA ARG A 114 -10.65 8.67 -11.39
C ARG A 114 -9.85 7.66 -12.17
N ASN A 115 -9.31 8.10 -13.30
CA ASN A 115 -8.31 7.32 -14.01
C ASN A 115 -6.99 7.34 -13.24
N VAL A 116 -6.38 6.17 -13.14
CA VAL A 116 -5.09 5.93 -12.52
C VAL A 116 -4.24 5.23 -13.55
N TYR A 117 -3.10 5.83 -13.84
CA TYR A 117 -2.18 5.38 -14.86
C TYR A 117 -0.99 4.73 -14.17
N VAL A 118 -0.86 3.42 -14.34
CA VAL A 118 0.17 2.63 -13.70
C VAL A 118 1.19 2.23 -14.75
N LYS A 119 2.46 2.56 -14.52
CA LYS A 119 3.52 2.34 -15.49
C LYS A 119 3.58 0.87 -15.89
N LYS A 120 3.64 0.58 -17.19
CA LYS A 120 3.85 -0.79 -17.66
C LYS A 120 5.23 -1.27 -17.23
N ARG A 121 5.32 -2.56 -16.92
CA ARG A 121 6.63 -3.21 -16.78
C ARG A 121 7.38 -3.13 -18.10
N MET A 122 8.54 -2.46 -18.09
CA MET A 122 9.42 -2.32 -19.24
C MET A 122 10.79 -2.92 -18.92
N GLY A 123 11.33 -3.76 -19.82
CA GLY A 123 12.67 -4.32 -19.69
C GLY A 123 12.78 -5.48 -18.69
N VAL A 124 13.90 -5.57 -17.96
CA VAL A 124 14.26 -6.71 -17.10
C VAL A 124 13.85 -6.55 -15.63
N ASN A 125 13.38 -5.36 -15.21
CA ASN A 125 12.90 -5.16 -13.85
C ASN A 125 11.62 -5.99 -13.65
N GLY A 126 11.49 -6.67 -12.51
CA GLY A 126 10.38 -7.58 -12.24
C GLY A 126 10.78 -9.05 -12.14
N ILE A 127 9.81 -9.85 -11.71
CA ILE A 127 9.91 -11.31 -11.63
C ILE A 127 9.15 -11.90 -12.82
N LYS A 128 9.70 -12.96 -13.40
CA LYS A 128 9.04 -13.76 -14.45
C LYS A 128 9.34 -15.24 -14.22
N THR A 129 8.28 -16.02 -14.07
CA THR A 129 8.28 -17.48 -14.11
C THR A 129 7.66 -17.94 -15.45
N PRO A 130 7.60 -19.25 -15.74
CA PRO A 130 6.76 -19.75 -16.83
C PRO A 130 5.28 -19.38 -16.68
N GLU A 131 4.74 -19.39 -15.45
CA GLU A 131 3.31 -19.24 -15.15
C GLU A 131 2.86 -17.81 -14.91
N TYR A 132 3.73 -16.90 -14.43
CA TYR A 132 3.35 -15.53 -14.15
C TYR A 132 4.52 -14.54 -14.27
N GLN A 133 4.20 -13.25 -14.32
CA GLN A 133 5.18 -12.18 -14.19
C GLN A 133 4.60 -10.97 -13.47
N PHE A 134 5.44 -10.14 -12.86
CA PHE A 134 5.09 -8.83 -12.32
C PHE A 134 6.31 -7.90 -12.25
N GLY A 135 6.07 -6.59 -12.25
CA GLY A 135 7.10 -5.57 -12.09
C GLY A 135 7.55 -5.44 -10.64
N THR A 136 8.81 -5.08 -10.41
CA THR A 136 9.35 -4.77 -9.08
C THR A 136 10.02 -3.40 -9.10
N GLN A 137 10.21 -2.81 -7.92
CA GLN A 137 11.02 -1.61 -7.76
C GLN A 137 12.45 -1.89 -8.25
N ARG A 138 13.08 -0.91 -8.91
CA ARG A 138 14.40 -1.08 -9.54
C ARG A 138 15.53 -1.46 -8.58
N GLN A 139 15.43 -1.02 -7.32
CA GLN A 139 16.44 -1.28 -6.27
C GLN A 139 16.10 -2.48 -5.39
N ALA A 140 14.94 -3.11 -5.60
CA ALA A 140 14.54 -4.26 -4.81
C ALA A 140 15.37 -5.49 -5.17
N HIS A 141 15.85 -6.17 -4.14
CA HIS A 141 16.45 -7.49 -4.22
C HIS A 141 15.47 -8.53 -3.66
N PHE A 142 15.50 -9.72 -4.25
CA PHE A 142 14.72 -10.85 -3.77
C PHE A 142 15.43 -11.55 -2.61
N GLY A 143 14.69 -11.92 -1.58
CA GLY A 143 15.22 -12.65 -0.44
C GLY A 143 14.17 -13.15 0.53
N ILE A 144 14.65 -13.56 1.70
CA ILE A 144 13.83 -13.98 2.84
C ILE A 144 13.83 -12.82 3.83
N LEU A 145 12.65 -12.44 4.29
CA LEU A 145 12.50 -11.50 5.39
C LEU A 145 12.05 -12.28 6.64
N GLU A 146 12.80 -12.16 7.73
CA GLU A 146 12.51 -12.88 8.97
C GLU A 146 12.83 -12.06 10.21
N SER A 147 12.06 -12.27 11.27
CA SER A 147 12.34 -11.76 12.61
C SER A 147 11.61 -12.64 13.64
N GLY A 148 12.36 -13.21 14.59
CA GLY A 148 11.79 -14.16 15.55
C GLY A 148 11.17 -15.39 14.87
N LYS A 149 9.85 -15.56 14.97
CA LYS A 149 9.09 -16.63 14.29
C LYS A 149 8.45 -16.20 12.98
N VAL A 150 8.48 -14.90 12.71
CA VAL A 150 7.88 -14.30 11.53
C VAL A 150 8.83 -14.51 10.36
N PHE A 151 8.31 -15.01 9.24
CA PHE A 151 9.09 -15.11 8.02
C PHE A 151 8.23 -14.96 6.76
N ALA A 152 8.85 -14.50 5.69
CA ALA A 152 8.34 -14.57 4.33
C ALA A 152 9.50 -14.97 3.41
N ASN A 153 9.37 -16.09 2.70
CA ASN A 153 10.46 -16.60 1.85
C ASN A 153 10.49 -16.01 0.44
N CYS A 154 9.49 -15.18 0.11
CA CYS A 154 9.37 -14.44 -1.13
C CYS A 154 9.17 -12.97 -0.75
N ALA A 155 10.28 -12.27 -0.50
CA ALA A 155 10.27 -10.87 -0.13
C ALA A 155 11.18 -10.05 -1.04
N LEU A 156 10.81 -8.79 -1.24
CA LEU A 156 11.54 -7.79 -2.00
C LEU A 156 11.96 -6.67 -1.05
N PHE A 157 13.24 -6.34 -1.02
CA PHE A 157 13.76 -5.26 -0.18
C PHE A 157 15.12 -4.78 -0.68
N GLY A 158 15.49 -3.55 -0.33
CA GLY A 158 16.77 -2.96 -0.71
C GLY A 158 16.87 -1.51 -0.26
N ASP A 159 18.05 -0.94 -0.35
CA ASP A 159 18.26 0.48 -0.02
C ASP A 159 17.44 1.33 -1.01
N GLY A 160 16.55 2.17 -0.48
CA GLY A 160 15.66 3.02 -1.27
C GLY A 160 14.45 2.31 -1.89
N ALA A 161 14.16 1.06 -1.48
CA ALA A 161 12.96 0.33 -1.86
C ALA A 161 12.14 -0.05 -0.63
N ALA A 162 10.81 0.04 -0.77
CA ALA A 162 9.88 -0.47 0.21
C ALA A 162 10.08 -1.97 0.39
N LYS A 163 9.84 -2.48 1.61
CA LYS A 163 9.86 -3.92 1.84
C LYS A 163 8.53 -4.48 1.39
N VAL A 164 8.52 -5.48 0.51
CA VAL A 164 7.30 -6.11 0.01
C VAL A 164 7.35 -7.61 0.22
N LEU A 165 6.36 -8.14 0.94
CA LEU A 165 6.09 -9.57 1.04
C LEU A 165 5.23 -9.99 -0.14
N CYS A 166 5.55 -11.11 -0.75
CA CYS A 166 4.79 -11.65 -1.86
C CYS A 166 4.20 -13.01 -1.45
N LEU A 167 2.88 -13.14 -1.54
CA LEU A 167 2.17 -14.41 -1.45
C LEU A 167 1.46 -14.65 -2.78
N ILE A 168 1.96 -15.60 -3.55
CA ILE A 168 1.44 -15.93 -4.87
C ILE A 168 1.13 -17.43 -4.86
N GLN A 169 -0.14 -17.77 -5.03
CA GLN A 169 -0.66 -19.12 -4.81
C GLN A 169 -1.78 -19.44 -5.79
N ASP A 170 -2.07 -20.72 -5.98
CA ASP A 170 -3.24 -21.12 -6.75
C ASP A 170 -4.49 -20.48 -6.14
N LYS A 171 -5.39 -20.01 -6.99
CA LYS A 171 -6.63 -19.39 -6.56
C LYS A 171 -7.48 -20.40 -5.79
N GLU A 172 -7.77 -20.07 -4.54
CA GLU A 172 -8.60 -20.91 -3.67
C GLU A 172 -10.03 -20.36 -3.54
N GLN A 173 -10.98 -21.27 -3.28
CA GLN A 173 -12.39 -20.92 -3.09
C GLN A 173 -12.61 -19.92 -1.93
N ALA A 174 -11.77 -19.95 -0.90
CA ALA A 174 -11.85 -19.01 0.21
C ALA A 174 -11.56 -17.57 -0.28
N GLY A 175 -10.48 -17.39 -1.05
CA GLY A 175 -10.14 -16.12 -1.67
C GLY A 175 -11.21 -15.63 -2.64
N GLU A 176 -11.75 -16.51 -3.50
CA GLU A 176 -12.86 -16.16 -4.41
C GLU A 176 -14.08 -15.65 -3.64
N LYS A 177 -14.47 -16.32 -2.55
CA LYS A 177 -15.58 -15.89 -1.69
C LYS A 177 -15.27 -14.57 -0.99
N ALA A 178 -14.03 -14.36 -0.57
CA ALA A 178 -13.61 -13.13 0.08
C ALA A 178 -13.74 -11.94 -0.88
N LEU A 179 -13.26 -12.07 -2.10
CA LEU A 179 -13.32 -10.99 -3.09
C LEU A 179 -14.72 -10.79 -3.70
N ALA A 180 -15.53 -11.86 -3.83
CA ALA A 180 -16.91 -11.74 -4.28
C ALA A 180 -17.78 -10.91 -3.32
N ASN A 181 -17.49 -10.96 -2.01
CA ASN A 181 -18.19 -10.21 -0.97
C ASN A 181 -17.33 -9.08 -0.39
N TRP A 182 -16.58 -8.39 -1.25
CA TRP A 182 -15.56 -7.44 -0.80
C TRP A 182 -16.08 -6.35 0.16
N GLU A 183 -17.23 -5.73 -0.13
CA GLU A 183 -17.83 -4.71 0.77
C GLU A 183 -18.12 -5.23 2.18
N TYR A 184 -18.56 -6.49 2.29
CA TYR A 184 -18.78 -7.13 3.59
C TYR A 184 -17.44 -7.37 4.30
N ASN A 185 -16.42 -7.81 3.57
CA ASN A 185 -15.11 -8.07 4.13
C ASN A 185 -14.36 -6.80 4.54
N LYS A 186 -14.56 -5.66 3.84
CA LYS A 186 -14.09 -4.35 4.32
C LYS A 186 -14.61 -4.05 5.73
N GLN A 187 -15.89 -4.28 5.99
CA GLN A 187 -16.47 -4.10 7.33
C GLN A 187 -15.92 -5.09 8.37
N GLN A 188 -15.62 -6.33 7.96
CA GLN A 188 -14.96 -7.30 8.84
C GLN A 188 -13.54 -6.87 9.20
N ILE A 189 -12.77 -6.36 8.23
CA ILE A 189 -11.41 -5.82 8.43
C ILE A 189 -11.46 -4.62 9.39
N GLU A 190 -12.36 -3.66 9.16
CA GLU A 190 -12.54 -2.50 10.06
C GLU A 190 -12.84 -2.95 11.50
N SER A 191 -13.77 -3.89 11.65
CA SER A 191 -14.17 -4.43 12.96
C SER A 191 -13.01 -5.17 13.64
N TYR A 192 -12.23 -5.94 12.86
CA TYR A 192 -11.05 -6.66 13.34
C TYR A 192 -9.95 -5.71 13.82
N VAL A 193 -9.64 -4.68 13.03
CA VAL A 193 -8.65 -3.66 13.38
C VAL A 193 -9.08 -2.89 14.63
N GLN A 194 -10.34 -2.45 14.69
CA GLN A 194 -10.87 -1.76 15.88
C GLN A 194 -10.79 -2.63 17.13
N LYS A 195 -11.04 -3.94 17.02
CA LYS A 195 -11.03 -4.85 18.17
C LYS A 195 -9.63 -5.20 18.67
N ASN A 196 -8.69 -5.41 17.75
CA ASN A 196 -7.39 -6.00 18.08
C ASN A 196 -6.24 -4.99 18.06
N PHE A 197 -6.39 -3.87 17.35
CA PHE A 197 -5.31 -2.92 17.06
C PHE A 197 -5.70 -1.45 17.27
N GLU A 198 -6.75 -1.15 18.03
CA GLU A 198 -7.32 0.21 18.21
C GLU A 198 -6.29 1.32 18.48
N LYS A 199 -5.21 1.00 19.21
CA LYS A 199 -4.16 1.96 19.57
C LYS A 199 -2.91 1.89 18.69
N LYS A 200 -2.77 0.82 17.91
CA LYS A 200 -1.59 0.56 17.07
C LYS A 200 -1.84 0.91 15.61
N ILE A 201 -3.09 0.91 15.17
CA ILE A 201 -3.43 1.17 13.77
C ILE A 201 -4.26 2.44 13.65
N SER A 202 -3.86 3.30 12.71
CA SER A 202 -4.61 4.47 12.29
C SER A 202 -4.72 4.52 10.76
N ASP A 203 -5.57 5.42 10.26
CA ASP A 203 -5.73 5.73 8.85
C ASP A 203 -5.99 4.55 7.91
N LEU A 204 -6.67 3.49 8.41
CA LEU A 204 -7.16 2.41 7.57
C LEU A 204 -8.01 2.97 6.41
N ALA A 205 -7.59 2.67 5.19
CA ALA A 205 -8.21 3.09 3.95
C ALA A 205 -8.28 1.92 2.96
N PHE A 206 -9.32 1.92 2.12
CA PHE A 206 -9.53 0.89 1.10
C PHE A 206 -9.53 1.52 -0.28
N TYR A 207 -8.98 0.80 -1.26
CA TYR A 207 -8.89 1.24 -2.64
C TYR A 207 -9.34 0.12 -3.57
N ASP A 208 -10.23 0.46 -4.49
CA ASP A 208 -10.81 -0.47 -5.45
C ASP A 208 -10.50 0.03 -6.86
N TYR A 209 -9.70 -0.74 -7.59
CA TYR A 209 -9.29 -0.42 -8.96
C TYR A 209 -9.87 -1.41 -9.94
N GLN A 210 -10.30 -0.92 -11.10
CA GLN A 210 -10.78 -1.75 -12.19
C GLN A 210 -10.14 -1.32 -13.52
N SER A 211 -9.57 -2.26 -14.26
CA SER A 211 -9.07 -2.01 -15.62
C SER A 211 -10.18 -2.08 -16.68
N GLU A 212 -9.85 -1.73 -17.91
CA GLU A 212 -10.78 -1.78 -19.06
C GLU A 212 -11.28 -3.21 -19.37
N ASP A 213 -10.47 -4.24 -19.09
CA ASP A 213 -10.81 -5.66 -19.22
C ASP A 213 -11.49 -6.25 -17.97
N GLU A 214 -12.07 -5.38 -17.14
CA GLU A 214 -12.82 -5.70 -15.92
C GLU A 214 -12.05 -6.38 -14.80
N ARG A 215 -10.72 -6.51 -14.90
CA ARG A 215 -9.89 -7.02 -13.81
C ARG A 215 -9.93 -6.07 -12.61
N LYS A 216 -10.14 -6.64 -11.43
CA LYS A 216 -10.24 -5.92 -10.16
C LYS A 216 -8.96 -6.07 -9.33
N LEU A 217 -8.49 -4.96 -8.78
CA LEU A 217 -7.43 -4.91 -7.78
C LEU A 217 -8.02 -4.31 -6.50
N HIS A 218 -7.82 -4.99 -5.38
CA HIS A 218 -8.32 -4.57 -4.07
C HIS A 218 -7.13 -4.30 -3.17
N LEU A 219 -7.06 -3.10 -2.60
CA LEU A 219 -6.00 -2.72 -1.67
C LEU A 219 -6.61 -2.19 -0.38
N PHE A 220 -5.86 -2.33 0.71
CA PHE A 220 -6.07 -1.53 1.91
C PHE A 220 -4.74 -1.08 2.49
N SER A 221 -4.67 0.16 2.95
CA SER A 221 -3.48 0.72 3.60
C SER A 221 -3.81 1.23 4.99
N TYR A 222 -2.78 1.32 5.84
CA TYR A 222 -2.89 1.75 7.22
C TYR A 222 -1.53 2.18 7.77
N ILE A 223 -1.55 2.96 8.85
CA ILE A 223 -0.36 3.36 9.59
C ILE A 223 -0.28 2.52 10.87
N TYR A 224 0.79 1.74 11.00
CA TYR A 224 1.10 0.98 12.20
C TYR A 224 2.06 1.78 13.10
N THR A 225 1.67 2.02 14.34
CA THR A 225 2.41 2.80 15.34
C THR A 225 3.10 1.88 16.33
N ILE A 226 4.40 2.05 16.47
CA ILE A 226 5.25 1.37 17.45
C ILE A 226 5.49 2.34 18.60
N ASP A 227 5.00 2.01 19.79
CA ASP A 227 5.32 2.73 21.02
C ASP A 227 6.69 2.28 21.54
N GLY A 228 7.67 3.18 21.48
CA GLY A 228 9.02 2.89 21.95
C GLY A 228 9.10 2.57 23.44
N GLU A 229 8.14 3.01 24.25
CA GLU A 229 8.12 2.72 25.69
C GLU A 229 7.95 1.22 25.96
N GLU A 230 7.22 0.51 25.10
CA GLU A 230 7.07 -0.96 25.16
C GLU A 230 8.42 -1.70 25.06
N TYR A 231 9.40 -1.06 24.45
CA TYR A 231 10.73 -1.61 24.19
C TYR A 231 11.86 -0.89 24.95
N GLY A 232 11.52 0.04 25.86
CA GLY A 232 12.48 0.75 26.71
C GLY A 232 13.17 1.95 26.06
N TYR A 233 12.53 2.56 25.06
CA TYR A 233 12.99 3.77 24.36
C TYR A 233 11.93 4.88 24.44
N GLN A 234 12.27 6.11 24.08
CA GLN A 234 11.31 7.23 24.04
C GLN A 234 10.88 7.51 22.60
N GLY A 235 9.61 7.84 22.42
CA GLY A 235 9.03 8.23 21.14
C GLY A 235 8.26 7.10 20.47
N GLU A 236 7.59 7.46 19.38
CA GLU A 236 6.81 6.55 18.55
C GLU A 236 7.43 6.47 17.15
N MET A 237 7.21 5.35 16.48
CA MET A 237 7.60 5.16 15.07
C MET A 237 6.36 4.74 14.28
N GLU A 238 6.13 5.41 13.16
CA GLU A 238 5.06 5.08 12.22
C GLU A 238 5.62 4.25 11.08
N ILE A 239 4.90 3.20 10.73
CA ILE A 239 5.16 2.34 9.58
C ILE A 239 3.93 2.42 8.66
N TYR A 240 4.14 2.86 7.44
CA TYR A 240 3.13 2.86 6.39
C TYR A 240 3.06 1.44 5.83
N VAL A 241 1.85 0.87 5.78
CA VAL A 241 1.63 -0.48 5.27
C VAL A 241 0.52 -0.46 4.23
N CYS A 242 0.71 -1.20 3.14
CA CYS A 242 -0.35 -1.47 2.18
C CYS A 242 -0.39 -2.96 1.86
N GLU A 243 -1.57 -3.55 1.95
CA GLU A 243 -1.89 -4.88 1.43
C GLU A 243 -2.62 -4.71 0.11
N GLY A 244 -2.28 -5.53 -0.88
CA GLY A 244 -2.98 -5.55 -2.14
C GLY A 244 -3.18 -6.96 -2.67
N ILE A 245 -4.40 -7.23 -3.16
CA ILE A 245 -4.83 -8.53 -3.66
C ILE A 245 -5.40 -8.40 -5.06
N CYS A 246 -5.04 -9.34 -5.94
CA CYS A 246 -5.76 -9.56 -7.20
C CYS A 246 -5.85 -11.05 -7.53
N GLN A 247 -6.83 -11.40 -8.36
CA GLN A 247 -6.99 -12.74 -8.90
C GLN A 247 -6.97 -12.71 -10.42
N THR A 248 -6.38 -13.75 -11.00
CA THR A 248 -6.44 -14.08 -12.43
C THR A 248 -7.30 -15.34 -12.61
N GLU A 249 -7.16 -16.03 -13.74
CA GLU A 249 -7.95 -17.23 -14.00
C GLU A 249 -7.62 -18.34 -13.01
N HIS A 250 -6.33 -18.54 -12.70
CA HIS A 250 -5.88 -19.62 -11.83
C HIS A 250 -5.07 -19.17 -10.60
N ILE A 251 -4.65 -17.89 -10.51
CA ILE A 251 -3.72 -17.42 -9.48
C ILE A 251 -4.36 -16.34 -8.62
N GLN A 252 -4.06 -16.36 -7.31
CA GLN A 252 -4.20 -15.23 -6.41
C GLN A 252 -2.80 -14.67 -6.08
N ALA A 253 -2.65 -13.36 -6.25
CA ALA A 253 -1.43 -12.64 -5.90
C ALA A 253 -1.74 -11.59 -4.83
N GLU A 254 -0.96 -11.64 -3.75
CA GLU A 254 -1.05 -10.77 -2.59
C GLU A 254 0.32 -10.14 -2.33
N PHE A 255 0.35 -8.82 -2.14
CA PHE A 255 1.55 -8.04 -1.89
C PHE A 255 1.36 -7.15 -0.66
N THR A 256 2.17 -7.40 0.38
CA THR A 256 2.20 -6.58 1.60
C THR A 256 3.44 -5.70 1.58
N ALA A 257 3.29 -4.41 1.27
CA ALA A 257 4.38 -3.45 1.31
C ALA A 257 4.40 -2.69 2.65
N PHE A 258 5.60 -2.39 3.17
CA PHE A 258 5.76 -1.51 4.30
C PHE A 258 7.06 -0.71 4.28
N ASP A 259 6.99 0.52 4.80
CA ASP A 259 8.12 1.46 4.90
C ASP A 259 7.89 2.48 6.03
N VAL A 260 8.94 3.18 6.45
CA VAL A 260 8.87 4.35 7.35
C VAL A 260 8.50 5.63 6.60
N GLU A 261 8.57 5.60 5.26
CA GLU A 261 8.15 6.68 4.37
C GLU A 261 6.79 6.36 3.72
N GLU A 262 6.02 7.40 3.39
CA GLU A 262 4.74 7.28 2.67
C GLU A 262 4.93 6.74 1.24
N GLY A 263 3.86 6.23 0.62
CA GLY A 263 3.83 5.87 -0.81
C GLY A 263 3.93 4.37 -1.11
N VAL A 264 3.83 3.52 -0.09
CA VAL A 264 3.79 2.05 -0.26
C VAL A 264 2.59 1.59 -1.09
N GLU A 265 1.49 2.36 -1.13
CA GLU A 265 0.31 2.11 -1.96
C GLU A 265 0.66 2.09 -3.46
N ASP A 266 1.48 3.04 -3.92
CA ASP A 266 1.87 3.13 -5.33
C ASP A 266 2.74 1.93 -5.73
N VAL A 267 3.57 1.43 -4.80
CA VAL A 267 4.38 0.23 -5.00
C VAL A 267 3.48 -1.00 -5.17
N VAL A 268 2.53 -1.20 -4.25
CA VAL A 268 1.60 -2.34 -4.29
C VAL A 268 0.73 -2.28 -5.54
N LEU A 269 0.18 -1.10 -5.85
CA LEU A 269 -0.63 -0.89 -7.05
C LEU A 269 0.17 -1.21 -8.31
N TYR A 270 1.42 -0.74 -8.41
CA TYR A 270 2.31 -1.06 -9.54
C TYR A 270 2.56 -2.57 -9.68
N MET A 271 2.84 -3.26 -8.58
CA MET A 271 3.10 -4.70 -8.59
C MET A 271 1.86 -5.49 -9.03
N LEU A 272 0.68 -5.17 -8.49
CA LEU A 272 -0.58 -5.82 -8.89
C LEU A 272 -0.97 -5.50 -10.34
N ALA A 273 -0.90 -4.24 -10.74
CA ALA A 273 -1.25 -3.77 -12.08
C ALA A 273 -0.36 -4.36 -13.17
N SER A 274 0.87 -4.74 -12.82
CA SER A 274 1.81 -5.40 -13.72
C SER A 274 1.82 -6.93 -13.58
N PHE A 275 1.05 -7.48 -12.64
CA PHE A 275 0.91 -8.93 -12.47
C PHE A 275 0.13 -9.51 -13.64
N GLU A 276 0.67 -10.54 -14.28
CA GLU A 276 0.06 -11.20 -15.44
C GLU A 276 0.26 -12.71 -15.31
N GLU A 277 -0.84 -13.45 -15.47
CA GLU A 277 -0.81 -14.89 -15.64
C GLU A 277 -0.45 -15.24 -17.09
N LEU A 278 0.53 -16.12 -17.25
CA LEU A 278 1.06 -16.55 -18.54
C LEU A 278 0.48 -17.92 -18.93
N PRO A 279 0.46 -18.27 -20.22
CA PRO A 279 -0.23 -19.47 -20.72
C PRO A 279 0.23 -20.82 -20.14
N ASP A 280 1.40 -20.88 -19.50
CA ASP A 280 1.87 -22.12 -18.88
C ASP A 280 1.25 -22.37 -17.49
N ALA A 281 0.56 -21.39 -16.90
CA ALA A 281 -0.17 -21.55 -15.63
C ALA A 281 -1.28 -22.61 -15.69
N GLU A 282 -1.90 -22.85 -16.85
CA GLU A 282 -2.91 -23.91 -17.03
C GLU A 282 -2.35 -25.33 -16.80
N LYS A 283 -1.03 -25.50 -16.85
CA LYS A 283 -0.38 -26.81 -16.93
C LYS A 283 0.21 -27.28 -15.59
N SER A 284 0.37 -26.40 -14.61
CA SER A 284 1.03 -26.68 -13.33
C SER A 284 0.46 -25.85 -12.19
N SER A 285 0.39 -26.44 -11.00
CA SER A 285 0.09 -25.72 -9.76
C SER A 285 1.28 -24.82 -9.42
N ILE A 286 1.03 -23.54 -9.17
CA ILE A 286 2.08 -22.61 -8.76
C ILE A 286 2.44 -22.76 -7.28
N ASN A 287 1.64 -23.50 -6.51
CA ASN A 287 1.96 -23.82 -5.12
C ASN A 287 3.26 -24.65 -4.99
N GLU A 288 3.76 -25.24 -6.08
CA GLU A 288 5.06 -25.90 -6.14
C GLU A 288 6.25 -24.94 -5.92
N TYR A 289 6.07 -23.62 -6.15
CA TYR A 289 7.06 -22.60 -5.78
C TYR A 289 7.24 -22.48 -4.27
N ASN A 290 6.34 -23.06 -3.46
CA ASN A 290 6.42 -23.13 -2.01
C ASN A 290 6.60 -21.73 -1.37
N ILE A 291 5.95 -20.72 -1.95
CA ILE A 291 5.89 -19.37 -1.39
C ILE A 291 5.09 -19.43 -0.10
N LYS A 292 5.70 -18.96 0.99
CA LYS A 292 5.18 -19.09 2.35
C LYS A 292 5.45 -17.83 3.15
N ILE A 293 4.42 -17.44 3.89
CA ILE A 293 4.46 -16.43 4.92
C ILE A 293 4.02 -17.09 6.23
N ALA A 294 4.71 -16.78 7.32
CA ALA A 294 4.33 -17.18 8.68
C ALA A 294 4.53 -16.03 9.67
N PRO A 295 3.79 -15.99 10.78
CA PRO A 295 2.79 -16.99 11.21
C PRO A 295 1.56 -17.02 10.30
N TYR A 296 0.92 -18.19 10.22
CA TYR A 296 -0.39 -18.34 9.61
C TYR A 296 -1.40 -18.58 10.72
N ASN A 297 -2.09 -17.53 11.12
CA ASN A 297 -3.18 -17.59 12.08
C ASN A 297 -4.49 -17.31 11.34
N PRO A 298 -5.50 -18.18 11.46
CA PRO A 298 -6.82 -17.93 10.88
C PRO A 298 -7.42 -16.64 11.43
N TRP A 299 -7.99 -15.82 10.55
CA TRP A 299 -8.62 -14.55 10.88
C TRP A 299 -9.94 -14.37 10.12
N GLU A 300 -10.62 -13.27 10.39
CA GLU A 300 -12.00 -12.99 10.01
C GLU A 300 -12.24 -13.04 8.50
N VAL A 301 -11.24 -12.68 7.68
CA VAL A 301 -11.33 -12.73 6.21
C VAL A 301 -10.51 -13.89 5.66
N SER A 302 -11.09 -15.10 5.74
CA SER A 302 -10.47 -16.31 5.24
C SER A 302 -10.15 -16.22 3.75
N GLY A 303 -8.93 -16.63 3.36
CA GLY A 303 -8.46 -16.61 1.98
C GLY A 303 -7.71 -15.34 1.59
N ILE A 304 -7.49 -14.41 2.53
CA ILE A 304 -6.61 -13.25 2.38
C ILE A 304 -5.54 -13.32 3.48
N HIS A 305 -4.33 -12.85 3.22
CA HIS A 305 -3.25 -12.74 4.19
C HIS A 305 -3.56 -11.70 5.27
N ASN A 306 -3.35 -12.06 6.54
CA ASN A 306 -3.49 -11.14 7.66
C ASN A 306 -2.23 -10.27 7.82
N SER A 307 -2.13 -9.21 7.03
CA SER A 307 -0.97 -8.30 7.09
C SER A 307 -0.83 -7.61 8.45
N PHE A 308 -1.94 -7.34 9.16
CA PHE A 308 -1.92 -6.66 10.46
C PHE A 308 -1.13 -7.44 11.51
N GLU A 309 -1.46 -8.72 11.66
CA GLU A 309 -0.80 -9.60 12.62
C GLU A 309 0.65 -9.89 12.22
N TRP A 310 0.91 -10.05 10.92
CA TRP A 310 2.28 -10.23 10.44
C TRP A 310 3.16 -9.03 10.78
N ILE A 311 2.67 -7.81 10.53
CA ILE A 311 3.38 -6.56 10.82
C ILE A 311 3.59 -6.40 12.33
N ASP A 312 2.55 -6.63 13.15
CA ASP A 312 2.65 -6.55 14.61
C ASP A 312 3.72 -7.51 15.16
N GLU A 313 3.68 -8.79 14.78
CA GLU A 313 4.66 -9.77 15.24
C GLU A 313 6.08 -9.48 14.69
N TYR A 314 6.21 -9.02 13.45
CA TYR A 314 7.51 -8.73 12.84
C TYR A 314 8.22 -7.61 13.59
N PHE A 315 7.52 -6.51 13.87
CA PHE A 315 8.08 -5.39 14.60
C PHE A 315 8.26 -5.70 16.09
N ASP A 316 7.34 -6.44 16.71
CA ASP A 316 7.53 -6.87 18.10
C ASP A 316 8.81 -7.71 18.26
N ALA A 317 9.01 -8.70 17.39
CA ALA A 317 10.23 -9.53 17.40
C ALA A 317 11.49 -8.67 17.16
N THR A 318 11.44 -7.77 16.18
CA THR A 318 12.57 -6.91 15.80
C THR A 318 12.98 -5.98 16.94
N PHE A 319 12.01 -5.27 17.54
CA PHE A 319 12.30 -4.31 18.60
C PHE A 319 12.64 -4.99 19.94
N ARG A 320 12.09 -6.18 20.24
CA ARG A 320 12.54 -6.98 21.38
C ARG A 320 13.99 -7.40 21.24
N GLU A 321 14.39 -7.88 20.07
CA GLU A 321 15.79 -8.26 19.82
C GLU A 321 16.73 -7.07 20.02
N ILE A 322 16.36 -5.88 19.51
CA ILE A 322 17.12 -4.65 19.68
C ILE A 322 17.19 -4.23 21.16
N SER A 323 16.08 -4.28 21.90
CA SER A 323 16.02 -3.91 23.33
C SER A 323 16.90 -4.78 24.23
N GLN A 324 17.10 -6.06 23.87
CA GLN A 324 17.86 -7.03 24.65
C GLN A 324 19.37 -6.98 24.35
N LYS A 325 19.79 -6.38 23.23
CA LYS A 325 21.21 -6.24 22.89
C LYS A 325 21.91 -5.32 23.91
N PRO A 326 23.02 -5.75 24.53
CA PRO A 326 23.72 -4.92 25.51
C PRO A 326 24.21 -3.63 24.86
N LYS A 327 23.87 -2.47 25.44
CA LYS A 327 24.39 -1.16 25.02
C LYS A 327 25.91 -1.27 24.93
N GLU A 328 26.49 -1.01 23.75
CA GLU A 328 27.94 -1.05 23.55
C GLU A 328 28.62 -0.27 24.67
N LYS A 329 29.52 -0.95 25.41
CA LYS A 329 30.32 -0.29 26.44
C LYS A 329 31.15 0.78 25.75
N LYS A 330 30.83 2.07 26.00
CA LYS A 330 31.69 3.21 25.63
C LYS A 330 33.15 2.82 25.81
N ASN A 331 33.90 2.82 24.70
CA ASN A 331 35.32 2.46 24.72
C ASN A 331 36.08 3.39 25.67
N ALA A 332 37.20 2.95 26.24
CA ALA A 332 37.92 3.69 27.29
C ALA A 332 38.17 5.18 26.95
N ARG A 333 38.37 5.50 25.65
CA ARG A 333 38.47 6.88 25.15
C ARG A 333 37.22 7.74 25.42
N GLN A 334 36.02 7.20 25.25
CA GLN A 334 34.75 7.90 25.49
C GLN A 334 34.38 8.02 26.97
N ARG A 335 35.06 7.27 27.86
CA ARG A 335 34.92 7.44 29.32
C ARG A 335 35.83 8.53 29.87
N ILE A 336 36.95 8.80 29.20
CA ILE A 336 37.94 9.81 29.60
C ILE A 336 37.54 11.21 29.10
N LEU A 337 36.81 11.31 28.00
CA LEU A 337 36.38 12.57 27.38
C LEU A 337 34.96 13.02 27.80
N GLY A 338 34.42 12.49 28.90
CA GLY A 338 33.08 12.86 29.34
C GLY A 338 33.04 14.15 30.16
N GLU A 339 32.78 15.28 29.49
CA GLU A 339 31.84 16.35 29.89
C GLU A 339 31.11 16.86 28.65
#